data_AF-A0A6S6S5L7-F1
#
_entry.id   AF-A0A6S6S5L7-F1
#
_cell.length_a   1.000
_cell.length_b   1.000
_cell.length_c   1.000
_cell.angle_alpha   90.00
_cell.angle_beta   90.00
_cell.angle_gamma   90.00
#
_symmetry.space_group_name_H-M   'P 1'
#
loop_
_entity.id
_entity.type
_entity.pdbx_description
1 polymer ?
#
loop_
_entity_poly.entity_id
_entity_poly.type
_entity_poly.pdbx_seq_one_letter_code
_entity_poly.pdbx_strand_id
1 'polypeptide(L)' 'MAEDRFEKFGRPTKEESEKKTKKILLSMTEKQHEKMKEYQKMFNKKTLTSTLEYLIEKGEEKVLQDLEQFRGR' A
#
# COMPACT_ATOMS: atom_id res chain seq x y z
N MET A 1 -26.83 -29.25 37.75
CA MET A 1 -27.18 -28.18 36.78
C MET A 1 -26.01 -27.21 36.68
N ALA A 2 -24.95 -27.60 35.97
CA ALA A 2 -23.78 -26.73 35.73
C ALA A 2 -23.03 -27.08 34.43
N GLU A 3 -23.67 -27.75 33.47
CA GLU A 3 -22.99 -28.24 32.26
C GLU A 3 -23.33 -27.48 30.96
N ASP A 4 -24.39 -26.65 30.93
CA ASP A 4 -24.83 -26.00 29.67
C ASP A 4 -24.21 -24.64 29.36
N ARG A 5 -23.18 -24.16 30.10
CA ARG A 5 -22.64 -22.79 29.92
C ARG A 5 -21.37 -22.66 29.09
N PHE A 6 -20.73 -23.76 28.69
CA PHE A 6 -19.41 -23.72 28.03
C PHE A 6 -19.40 -24.07 26.54
N GLU A 7 -20.54 -24.29 25.89
CA GLU A 7 -20.57 -24.60 24.44
C GLU A 7 -20.66 -23.36 23.53
N LYS A 8 -20.65 -22.15 24.08
CA LYS A 8 -20.83 -20.90 23.31
C LYS A 8 -19.53 -20.22 22.85
N PHE A 9 -18.39 -20.90 22.95
CA PHE A 9 -17.12 -20.44 22.38
C PHE A 9 -16.80 -21.24 21.12
N GLY A 10 -17.67 -21.10 20.10
CA GLY A 10 -17.29 -21.47 18.75
C GLY A 10 -16.01 -20.71 18.38
N ARG A 11 -14.95 -21.45 18.01
CA ARG A 11 -13.78 -20.84 17.37
C ARG A 11 -14.28 -20.00 16.20
N PRO A 12 -13.83 -18.74 16.03
CA PRO A 12 -14.08 -18.06 14.78
C PRO A 12 -13.46 -18.93 13.69
N THR A 13 -14.32 -19.54 12.86
CA THR A 13 -13.92 -20.06 11.55
C THR A 13 -13.16 -18.93 10.90
N LYS A 14 -11.90 -19.17 10.52
CA LYS A 14 -11.13 -18.25 9.69
C LYS A 14 -11.91 -18.10 8.39
N GLU A 15 -12.84 -17.15 8.37
CA GLU A 15 -13.32 -16.57 7.14
C GLU A 15 -12.07 -16.15 6.39
N GLU A 16 -11.99 -16.71 5.18
CA GLU A 16 -11.00 -16.44 4.17
C GLU A 16 -10.57 -14.99 4.28
N SER A 17 -9.33 -14.78 4.72
CA SER A 17 -8.83 -13.44 4.94
C SER A 17 -8.87 -12.72 3.60
N GLU A 18 -9.93 -11.96 3.34
CA GLU A 18 -9.92 -10.84 2.41
C GLU A 18 -8.56 -10.19 2.61
N LYS A 19 -7.77 -10.08 1.54
CA LYS A 19 -6.42 -9.53 1.59
C LYS A 19 -6.51 -8.12 2.18
N LYS A 20 -6.48 -8.01 3.52
CA LYS A 20 -6.68 -6.76 4.22
C LYS A 20 -5.58 -5.84 3.72
N THR A 21 -5.98 -4.79 3.01
CA THR A 21 -5.09 -3.77 2.49
C THR A 21 -4.29 -3.26 3.68
N LYS A 22 -3.04 -3.67 3.80
CA LYS A 22 -2.19 -3.29 4.93
C LYS A 22 -1.90 -1.80 4.77
N LYS A 23 -2.33 -0.99 5.74
CA LYS A 23 -1.94 0.42 5.77
C LYS A 23 -0.45 0.50 6.06
N ILE A 24 0.29 1.19 5.21
CA ILE A 24 1.73 1.40 5.36
C ILE A 24 1.94 2.82 5.87
N LEU A 25 2.75 2.95 6.92
CA LEU A 25 3.27 4.24 7.38
C LEU A 25 4.65 4.42 6.75
N LEU A 26 4.83 5.51 6.01
CA LEU A 26 6.11 5.87 5.42
C LEU A 26 6.71 7.05 6.18
N SER A 27 7.87 6.82 6.80
CA SER A 27 8.65 7.89 7.42
C SER A 27 9.48 8.61 6.36
N MET A 28 9.43 9.94 6.37
CA MET A 28 10.18 10.80 5.45
C MET A 28 10.96 11.84 6.24
N THR A 29 12.11 12.26 5.71
CA THR A 29 12.77 13.49 6.17
C THR A 29 11.97 14.71 5.75
N GLU A 30 12.15 15.84 6.44
CA GLU A 30 11.44 17.10 6.13
C GLU A 30 11.65 17.52 4.67
N LYS A 31 12.89 17.47 4.19
CA LYS A 31 13.25 17.77 2.80
C LYS A 31 12.52 16.87 1.78
N GLN A 32 12.33 15.59 2.10
CA GLN A 32 11.59 14.67 1.22
C GLN A 32 10.09 14.99 1.21
N HIS A 33 9.54 15.34 2.37
CA HIS A 33 8.15 15.72 2.50
C HIS A 33 7.83 17.03 1.75
N GLU A 34 8.71 18.02 1.81
CA GLU A 34 8.57 19.27 1.03
C GLU A 34 8.57 19.00 -0.48
N LYS A 35 9.54 18.20 -0.97
CA LYS A 35 9.55 17.77 -2.38
C LYS A 35 8.26 17.04 -2.78
N MET A 36 7.72 16.19 -1.89
CA MET A 36 6.48 15.49 -2.17
C MET A 36 5.29 16.46 -2.31
N LYS A 37 5.26 17.55 -1.53
CA LYS A 37 4.26 18.62 -1.69
C LYS A 37 4.41 19.36 -3.02
N GLU A 38 5.64 19.58 -3.49
CA GLU A 38 5.87 20.15 -4.82
C GLU A 38 5.32 19.23 -5.92
N TYR A 39 5.62 17.94 -5.85
CA TYR A 39 5.09 16.94 -6.78
C TYR A 39 3.56 16.85 -6.74
N GLN A 40 2.96 16.94 -5.56
CA GLN A 40 1.50 16.98 -5.44
C GLN A 40 0.91 18.13 -6.27
N LYS A 41 1.51 19.32 -6.19
CA LYS A 41 1.08 20.50 -6.99
C LYS A 41 1.33 20.28 -8.48
N MET A 42 2.51 19.80 -8.85
CA MET A 42 2.89 19.59 -10.26
C MET A 42 1.97 18.59 -10.96
N PHE A 43 1.62 17.49 -10.29
CA PHE A 43 0.76 16.45 -10.85
C PHE A 43 -0.74 16.70 -10.59
N ASN A 44 -1.09 17.86 -10.00
CA ASN A 44 -2.44 18.24 -9.63
C ASN A 44 -3.21 17.14 -8.87
N LYS A 45 -2.55 16.54 -7.87
CA LYS A 45 -3.12 15.45 -7.07
C LYS A 45 -3.75 15.98 -5.80
N LYS A 46 -4.83 15.32 -5.37
CA LYS A 46 -5.63 15.76 -4.21
C LYS A 46 -4.92 15.51 -2.87
N THR A 47 -4.12 14.44 -2.78
CA THR A 47 -3.43 14.03 -1.55
C THR A 47 -2.00 13.54 -1.83
N LEU A 48 -1.12 13.64 -0.83
CA LEU A 48 0.23 13.07 -0.91
C LEU A 48 0.21 11.55 -1.18
N THR A 49 -0.78 10.83 -0.64
CA THR A 49 -0.97 9.41 -0.90
C THR A 49 -1.24 9.14 -2.38
N SER A 50 -2.17 9.89 -2.99
CA SER A 50 -2.44 9.75 -4.43
C SER A 50 -1.27 10.18 -5.32
N THR A 51 -0.39 11.06 -4.81
CA THR A 51 0.87 11.41 -5.48
C THR A 51 1.87 10.25 -5.40
N LEU A 52 2.01 9.62 -4.23
CA LEU A 52 2.87 8.46 -4.03
C LEU A 52 2.43 7.27 -4.89
N GLU A 53 1.13 6.96 -4.91
CA GLU A 53 0.57 5.90 -5.76
C GLU A 53 0.91 6.13 -7.24
N TYR A 54 0.68 7.35 -7.74
CA TYR A 54 1.04 7.73 -9.11
C TYR A 54 2.53 7.55 -9.41
N LEU A 55 3.40 7.96 -8.48
CA LEU A 55 4.85 7.82 -8.67
C LEU A 55 5.31 6.36 -8.65
N ILE A 56 4.68 5.51 -7.83
CA ILE A 56 4.97 4.08 -7.79
C ILE A 56 4.58 3.42 -9.12
N GLU A 57 3.35 3.66 -9.60
CA GLU A 57 2.88 3.11 -10.88
C GLU A 57 3.80 3.52 -12.05
N LYS A 58 4.16 4.81 -12.13
CA LYS A 58 5.09 5.30 -13.16
C LYS A 58 6.52 4.78 -13.00
N GLY A 59 6.96 4.58 -11.76
CA GLY A 59 8.24 3.94 -11.46
C GLY A 59 8.26 2.49 -11.93
N GLU A 60 7.21 1.72 -11.67
CA GLU A 60 7.09 0.32 -12.09
C GLU A 60 7.10 0.19 -13.62
N GLU A 61 6.29 0.98 -14.33
CA GLU A 61 6.31 1.04 -15.80
C GLU A 61 7.72 1.30 -16.34
N LYS A 62 8.43 2.26 -15.75
CA LYS A 62 9.77 2.65 -16.20
C LYS A 62 10.80 1.56 -15.92
N VAL A 63 10.77 0.95 -14.74
CA VAL A 63 11.67 -0.15 -14.36
C VAL A 63 11.44 -1.36 -15.27
N LEU A 64 10.19 -1.69 -15.60
CA LEU A 64 9.87 -2.78 -16.53
C LEU A 64 10.49 -2.52 -17.92
N GLN A 65 10.35 -1.30 -18.45
CA GLN A 65 10.98 -0.92 -19.72
C GLN A 65 12.50 -1.07 -19.68
N ASP A 66 13.13 -0.63 -18.59
CA ASP A 66 14.59 -0.73 -18.42
C ASP A 66 15.05 -2.19 -18.33
N LEU A 67 14.26 -3.08 -17.70
CA LEU A 67 14.52 -4.52 -17.63
C LEU A 67 14.36 -5.22 -18.99
N GLU A 68 13.37 -4.84 -19.78
CA GLU A 68 13.19 -5.35 -21.15
C GLU A 68 14.38 -4.99 -22.04
N GLN A 69 14.88 -3.75 -21.94
CA GLN A 69 16.09 -3.33 -22.63
C GLN A 69 17.32 -4.14 -22.22
N PHE A 70 17.40 -4.54 -20.95
CA PHE A 70 18.51 -5.36 -20.45
C PHE A 70 18.45 -6.81 -20.93
N ARG A 71 17.24 -7.39 -21.05
CA ARG A 71 17.03 -8.77 -21.54
C ARG A 71 17.19 -8.94 -23.05
N GLY A 72 17.13 -7.84 -23.81
CA GLY A 72 17.35 -7.83 -25.25
C GLY A 72 18.83 -7.77 -25.69
N ARG A 73 19.78 -7.82 -24.76
CA ARG A 73 21.23 -7.92 -25.00
C ARG A 73 21.75 -9.29 -24.57
#